data_AF-A0A564FVD9-F1
#
_entry.id   AF-A0A564FVD9-F1
#
_cell.length_a   1.000
_cell.length_b   1.000
_cell.length_c   1.000
_cell.angle_alpha   90.00
_cell.angle_beta   90.00
_cell.angle_gamma   90.00
#
_symmetry.space_group_name_H-M   'P 1'
#
loop_
_entity.id
_entity.type
_entity.pdbx_description
1 polymer ?
#
loop_
_entity_poly.entity_id
_entity_poly.type
_entity_poly.pdbx_seq_one_letter_code
_entity_poly.pdbx_strand_id
1 'polypeptide(L)'
;MRALTLIALLAAAPAAAEPQPVPGRYCAVGQDLPTIEVGSGPGEVGIDLMDCRRATFGGGRVRSPQCYGMGGAEVPYDVDLVVRPDGTLEHDGTVYGRPCSAKR
;
A
#
# COMPACT_ATOMS: atom_id res chain seq x y z
N MET A 1 -49.23 -27.63 16.75
CA MET A 1 -47.78 -27.39 16.84
C MET A 1 -47.42 -26.32 15.81
N ARG A 2 -47.21 -25.08 16.27
CA ARG A 2 -46.89 -23.91 15.42
C ARG A 2 -45.37 -23.79 15.38
N ALA A 3 -44.75 -24.10 14.24
CA ALA A 3 -43.34 -23.87 14.02
C ALA A 3 -43.15 -22.42 13.55
N LEU A 4 -42.52 -21.60 14.38
CA LEU A 4 -41.99 -20.30 13.97
C LEU A 4 -40.61 -20.53 13.34
N THR A 5 -40.50 -20.34 12.03
CA THR A 5 -39.22 -20.27 11.33
C THR A 5 -38.75 -18.82 11.34
N LEU A 6 -37.81 -18.46 12.22
CA LEU A 6 -37.11 -17.19 12.16
C LEU A 6 -36.08 -17.23 11.03
N ILE A 7 -36.31 -16.45 9.97
CA ILE A 7 -35.31 -16.18 8.94
C ILE A 7 -34.45 -15.03 9.44
N ALA A 8 -33.24 -15.33 9.91
CA ALA A 8 -32.24 -14.33 10.24
C ALA A 8 -31.63 -13.79 8.94
N LEU A 9 -32.06 -12.60 8.49
CA LEU A 9 -31.36 -11.86 7.44
C LEU A 9 -30.05 -11.33 8.03
N LEU A 10 -28.92 -11.99 7.72
CA LEU A 10 -27.61 -11.36 7.88
C LEU A 10 -27.50 -10.23 6.86
N ALA A 11 -27.61 -8.99 7.32
CA ALA A 11 -27.24 -7.82 6.55
C ALA A 11 -25.73 -7.85 6.31
N ALA A 12 -25.30 -8.36 5.15
CA ALA A 12 -23.93 -8.20 4.68
C ALA A 12 -23.73 -6.71 4.39
N ALA A 13 -23.12 -5.99 5.34
CA ALA A 13 -22.67 -4.63 5.11
C ALA A 13 -21.65 -4.67 3.95
N PRO A 14 -21.72 -3.72 3.00
CA PRO A 14 -20.72 -3.64 1.94
C PRO A 14 -19.35 -3.44 2.61
N ALA A 15 -18.41 -4.33 2.34
CA ALA A 15 -17.03 -4.16 2.77
C ALA A 15 -16.53 -2.84 2.17
N ALA A 16 -16.14 -1.90 3.04
CA ALA A 16 -15.52 -0.66 2.58
C ALA A 16 -14.28 -1.02 1.76
N ALA A 17 -14.14 -0.43 0.58
CA ALA A 17 -12.94 -0.62 -0.24
C ALA A 17 -11.71 -0.19 0.56
N GLU A 18 -10.67 -1.01 0.55
CA GLU A 18 -9.41 -0.67 1.22
C GLU A 18 -8.82 0.60 0.59
N PRO A 19 -8.28 1.53 1.41
CA PRO A 19 -7.62 2.72 0.90
C PRO A 19 -6.49 2.35 -0.07
N GLN A 20 -6.42 3.05 -1.19
CA GLN A 20 -5.36 2.90 -2.18
C GLN A 20 -4.44 4.12 -2.11
N PRO A 21 -3.12 3.95 -2.33
CA PRO A 21 -2.21 5.08 -2.30
C PRO A 21 -2.42 5.94 -3.55
N VAL A 22 -2.40 7.25 -3.38
CA VAL A 22 -2.45 8.17 -4.53
C VAL A 22 -1.07 8.29 -5.18
N PRO A 23 -0.98 8.49 -6.51
CA PRO A 23 0.31 8.64 -7.19
C PRO A 23 1.22 9.76 -6.65
N GLY A 24 2.51 9.47 -6.68
CA GLY A 24 3.67 10.34 -6.56
C GLY A 24 4.59 9.96 -5.40
N ARG A 25 5.42 10.91 -4.96
CA ARG A 25 6.48 10.68 -3.96
C ARG A 25 6.00 10.85 -2.52
N TYR A 26 6.45 9.96 -1.64
CA TYR A 26 6.25 9.96 -0.19
C TYR A 26 7.61 9.90 0.51
N CYS A 27 7.81 10.76 1.50
CA CYS A 27 9.08 10.90 2.22
C CYS A 27 8.93 10.45 3.67
N ALA A 28 9.94 9.75 4.19
CA ALA A 28 9.97 9.35 5.59
C ALA A 28 9.89 10.57 6.51
N VAL A 29 8.96 10.55 7.45
CA VAL A 29 8.73 11.67 8.37
C VAL A 29 9.81 11.67 9.44
N GLY A 30 10.62 12.72 9.47
CA GLY A 30 11.66 12.91 10.50
C GLY A 30 12.89 12.00 10.35
N GLN A 31 13.04 11.29 9.23
CA GLN A 31 14.15 10.39 8.96
C GLN A 31 14.72 10.62 7.56
N ASP A 32 16.00 10.30 7.36
CA ASP A 32 16.66 10.32 6.05
C ASP A 32 16.70 8.92 5.44
N LEU A 33 15.55 8.46 4.95
CA LEU A 33 15.38 7.16 4.30
C LEU A 33 14.99 7.35 2.83
N PRO A 34 15.24 6.34 1.97
CA PRO A 34 14.75 6.34 0.60
C PRO A 34 13.25 6.59 0.53
N THR A 35 12.81 7.32 -0.49
CA THR A 35 11.39 7.62 -0.68
C THR A 35 10.62 6.42 -1.19
N ILE A 36 9.32 6.40 -0.90
CA ILE A 36 8.37 5.51 -1.58
C ILE A 36 7.74 6.32 -2.72
N GLU A 37 7.78 5.78 -3.93
CA GLU A 37 7.19 6.40 -5.12
C GLU A 37 6.04 5.52 -5.63
N VAL A 38 4.87 6.12 -5.84
CA VAL A 38 3.73 5.44 -6.46
C VAL A 38 3.55 6.05 -7.84
N GLY A 39 3.75 5.28 -8.90
CA GLY A 39 3.66 5.79 -10.26
C GLY A 39 2.23 6.15 -10.66
N SER A 40 2.10 6.87 -11.77
CA SER A 40 0.80 7.15 -12.40
C SER A 40 0.32 6.00 -13.28
N GLY A 41 1.22 5.10 -13.67
CA GLY A 41 0.88 3.84 -14.36
C GLY A 41 0.36 2.78 -13.39
N PRO A 42 -0.39 1.78 -13.90
CA PRO A 42 -0.95 0.72 -13.07
C PRO A 42 0.17 -0.14 -12.45
N GLY A 43 0.20 -0.17 -11.12
CA GLY A 43 1.10 -1.03 -10.35
C GLY A 43 2.59 -0.63 -10.45
N GLU A 44 2.89 0.63 -10.71
CA GLU A 44 4.25 1.16 -10.64
C GLU A 44 4.57 1.61 -9.22
N VAL A 45 5.62 1.05 -8.61
CA VAL A 45 6.02 1.39 -7.23
C VAL A 45 7.54 1.40 -7.10
N GLY A 46 8.10 2.48 -6.58
CA GLY A 46 9.47 2.53 -6.06
C GLY A 46 9.46 2.37 -4.55
N ILE A 47 10.13 1.37 -4.01
CA ILE A 47 10.22 1.08 -2.57
C ILE A 47 11.49 0.29 -2.27
N ASP A 48 12.15 0.51 -1.13
CA ASP A 48 13.39 -0.20 -0.74
C ASP A 48 14.50 -0.21 -1.79
N LEU A 49 14.63 0.89 -2.53
CA LEU A 49 15.58 1.02 -3.65
C LEU A 49 15.31 0.03 -4.79
N MET A 50 14.07 -0.44 -4.92
CA MET A 50 13.58 -1.30 -6.00
C MET A 50 12.53 -0.59 -6.85
N ASP A 51 12.58 -0.83 -8.15
CA ASP A 51 11.56 -0.43 -9.10
C ASP A 51 10.64 -1.62 -9.42
N CYS A 52 9.40 -1.55 -8.95
CA CYS A 52 8.39 -2.58 -9.09
C CYS A 52 7.34 -2.23 -10.16
N ARG A 53 6.88 -3.27 -10.87
CA ARG A 53 5.84 -3.20 -11.91
C ARG A 53 4.75 -4.22 -11.63
N ARG A 54 3.51 -3.93 -12.04
CA ARG A 54 2.34 -4.79 -11.78
C ARG A 54 2.10 -5.01 -10.27
N ALA A 55 2.49 -4.05 -9.45
CA ALA A 55 2.23 -4.06 -8.03
C ALA A 55 0.71 -4.00 -7.76
N THR A 56 0.30 -4.68 -6.70
CA THR A 56 -1.07 -4.66 -6.16
C THR A 56 -1.00 -4.30 -4.70
N PHE A 57 -1.90 -3.40 -4.26
CA PHE A 57 -2.01 -2.99 -2.86
C PHE A 57 -3.27 -3.59 -2.25
N GLY A 58 -3.13 -4.21 -1.09
CA GLY A 58 -4.26 -4.72 -0.34
C GLY A 58 -3.85 -5.49 0.90
N GLY A 59 -4.74 -5.51 1.90
CA GLY A 59 -4.48 -6.15 3.21
C GLY A 59 -3.28 -5.56 3.93
N GLY A 60 -2.99 -4.27 3.73
CA GLY A 60 -1.81 -3.59 4.32
C GLY A 60 -0.48 -4.03 3.72
N ARG A 61 -0.49 -4.53 2.47
CA ARG A 61 0.70 -5.03 1.78
C ARG A 61 0.76 -4.51 0.36
N VAL A 62 1.98 -4.47 -0.18
CA VAL A 62 2.23 -4.32 -1.60
C VAL A 62 2.89 -5.60 -2.13
N ARG A 63 2.33 -6.15 -3.21
CA ARG A 63 2.86 -7.34 -3.88
C ARG A 63 3.14 -7.04 -5.33
N SER A 64 4.33 -7.40 -5.79
CA SER A 64 4.75 -7.29 -7.17
C SER A 64 5.43 -8.58 -7.61
N PRO A 65 5.05 -9.17 -8.75
CA PRO A 65 5.79 -10.29 -9.32
C PRO A 65 7.12 -9.85 -9.96
N GLN A 66 7.30 -8.55 -10.21
CA GLN A 66 8.37 -7.99 -11.03
C GLN A 66 8.93 -6.73 -10.36
N CYS A 67 10.06 -6.87 -9.67
CA CYS A 67 10.84 -5.75 -9.16
C CYS A 67 12.29 -5.86 -9.60
N TYR A 68 12.94 -4.71 -9.75
CA TYR A 68 14.32 -4.59 -10.15
C TYR A 68 15.06 -3.72 -9.13
N GLY A 69 16.09 -4.29 -8.49
CA GLY A 69 17.10 -3.48 -7.80
C GLY A 69 18.11 -2.89 -8.79
N MET A 70 19.04 -2.07 -8.32
CA MET A 70 20.06 -1.45 -9.18
C MET A 70 20.89 -2.48 -9.96
N GLY A 71 20.61 -2.62 -11.27
CA GLY A 71 21.29 -3.55 -12.17
C GLY A 71 20.98 -5.03 -11.91
N GLY A 72 19.96 -5.33 -11.11
CA GLY A 72 19.62 -6.68 -10.69
C GLY A 72 18.73 -7.44 -11.67
N ALA A 73 18.61 -8.74 -11.44
CA ALA A 73 17.59 -9.57 -12.07
C ALA A 73 16.20 -9.22 -11.56
N GLU A 74 15.18 -9.58 -12.35
CA GLU A 74 13.79 -9.53 -11.92
C GLU A 74 13.56 -10.45 -10.72
N VAL A 75 12.96 -9.93 -9.66
CA VAL A 75 12.56 -10.70 -8.48
C VAL A 75 11.13 -10.38 -8.06
N PRO A 76 10.36 -11.38 -7.58
CA PRO A 76 9.10 -11.11 -6.90
C PRO A 76 9.36 -10.43 -5.56
N TYR A 77 8.39 -9.63 -5.10
CA TYR A 77 8.51 -8.81 -3.90
C TYR A 77 7.15 -8.67 -3.23
N ASP A 78 7.08 -8.94 -1.92
CA ASP A 78 5.86 -8.90 -1.11
C ASP A 78 6.21 -8.37 0.29
N VAL A 79 5.85 -7.12 0.56
CA VAL A 79 6.15 -6.43 1.82
C VAL A 79 4.91 -5.76 2.41
N ASP A 80 4.98 -5.40 3.69
CA ASP A 80 3.98 -4.52 4.28
C ASP A 80 4.04 -3.14 3.62
N LEU A 81 2.86 -2.58 3.39
CA LEU A 81 2.72 -1.18 3.00
C LEU A 81 1.27 -0.79 3.30
N VAL A 82 1.07 -0.16 4.45
CA VAL A 82 -0.25 0.22 4.93
C VAL A 82 -0.58 1.63 4.47
N VAL A 83 -1.67 1.77 3.74
CA VAL A 83 -2.26 3.07 3.43
C VAL A 83 -3.11 3.50 4.64
N ARG A 84 -2.66 4.53 5.35
CA ARG A 84 -3.36 5.05 6.52
C ARG A 84 -4.56 5.93 6.13
N PRO A 85 -5.54 6.14 7.02
CA PRO A 85 -6.73 6.95 6.71
C PRO A 85 -6.45 8.42 6.33
N ASP A 86 -5.31 8.96 6.76
CA ASP A 86 -4.85 10.31 6.42
C ASP A 86 -4.11 10.39 5.08
N GLY A 87 -4.00 9.27 4.36
CA GLY A 87 -3.29 9.15 3.09
C GLY A 87 -1.77 9.02 3.23
N THR A 88 -1.23 8.94 4.46
CA THR A 88 0.18 8.57 4.66
C THR A 88 0.38 7.07 4.45
N LEU A 89 1.62 6.68 4.19
CA LEU A 89 2.01 5.27 4.09
C LEU A 89 2.78 4.86 5.33
N GLU A 90 2.61 3.63 5.76
CA GLU A 90 3.46 2.99 6.76
C GLU A 90 4.10 1.76 6.18
N HIS A 91 5.42 1.66 6.34
CA HIS A 91 6.23 0.55 5.88
C HIS A 91 7.39 0.36 6.87
N ASP A 92 7.60 -0.87 7.34
CA ASP A 92 8.64 -1.21 8.31
C ASP A 92 8.61 -0.31 9.57
N GLY A 93 7.39 0.03 10.03
CA GLY A 93 7.15 0.91 11.18
C GLY A 93 7.49 2.39 10.95
N THR A 94 7.92 2.77 9.74
CA THR A 94 8.19 4.15 9.36
C THR A 94 7.00 4.77 8.64
N VAL A 95 6.67 6.01 8.99
CA VAL A 95 5.62 6.78 8.34
C VAL A 95 6.19 7.61 7.20
N TYR A 96 5.58 7.51 6.03
CA TYR A 96 5.92 8.26 4.84
C TYR A 96 4.77 9.21 4.48
N GLY A 97 5.10 10.50 4.42
CA GLY A 97 4.13 11.59 4.22
C GLY A 97 4.38 12.38 2.95
N ARG A 98 3.40 13.23 2.64
CA ARG A 98 3.44 14.21 1.53
C ARG A 98 2.85 15.55 1.99
N PRO A 99 3.35 16.69 1.50
CA PRO A 99 4.56 16.82 0.68
C PRO A 99 5.81 16.44 1.49
N CYS A 100 6.91 16.16 0.79
CA CYS A 100 8.19 15.96 1.45
C CYS A 100 8.55 17.21 2.25
N SER A 101 8.66 17.09 3.56
CA SER A 101 9.08 18.19 4.42
C SER A 101 10.51 18.58 4.07
N ALA A 102 10.81 19.88 4.06
CA ALA A 102 12.20 20.33 3.91
C ALA A 102 13.04 19.78 5.07
N LYS A 103 14.19 19.16 4.75
CA LYS A 103 15.18 18.79 5.76
C LYS A 103 15.57 20.08 6.50
N ARG A 104 15.35 20.13 7.82
CA ARG A 104 15.85 21.21 8.68
C ARG A 104 17.28 20.92 9.08
#